data_AF-A0A2U8WZQ6-F1
#
_entry.id   AF-A0A2U8WZQ6-F1
#
_cell.length_a   1.000
_cell.length_b   1.000
_cell.length_c   1.000
_cell.angle_alpha   90.00
_cell.angle_beta   90.00
_cell.angle_gamma   90.00
#
_symmetry.space_group_name_H-M   'P 1'
#
loop_
_entity.id
_entity.type
_entity.pdbx_description
1 polymer ?
#
loop_
_entity_poly.entity_id
_entity_poly.type
_entity_poly.pdbx_seq_one_letter_code
_entity_poly.pdbx_strand_id
1 'polypeptide(L)'
;MMRRSKIDHLLRAAASVTGHRTFVLVGSTVVLVRCRNIPADMLLTPEIDLSVPDIPDQEDVSDRIEGGIGQGSPFHNLDELLRRLSFLAATCGIDVDR
;
A
#
# COMPACT_ATOMS: atom_id res chain seq x y z
N MET A 1 4.27 6.31 -6.82
CA MET A 1 4.10 5.20 -7.77
C MET A 1 4.09 3.89 -7.02
N MET A 2 3.08 3.06 -7.24
CA MET A 2 2.95 1.76 -6.60
C MET A 2 4.04 0.81 -7.14
N ARG A 3 4.71 0.08 -6.24
CA ARG A 3 5.78 -0.88 -6.55
C ARG A 3 5.65 -2.10 -5.64
N ARG A 4 6.24 -3.22 -6.03
CA ARG A 4 6.18 -4.48 -5.25
C ARG A 4 6.62 -4.30 -3.79
N SER A 5 7.71 -3.57 -3.53
CA SER A 5 8.16 -3.30 -2.16
C SER A 5 7.14 -2.52 -1.32
N LYS A 6 6.35 -1.64 -1.95
CA LYS A 6 5.24 -0.94 -1.26
C LYS A 6 4.11 -1.91 -0.91
N ILE A 7 3.77 -2.82 -1.82
CA ILE A 7 2.77 -3.86 -1.56
C ILE A 7 3.23 -4.73 -0.38
N ASP A 8 4.49 -5.16 -0.34
CA ASP A 8 5.03 -5.93 0.79
C ASP A 8 4.93 -5.16 2.12
N HIS A 9 5.18 -3.85 2.10
CA HIS A 9 5.04 -3.01 3.29
C HIS A 9 3.58 -2.89 3.73
N LEU A 10 2.64 -2.69 2.80
CA LEU A 10 1.20 -2.63 3.07
C LEU A 10 0.68 -3.97 3.62
N LEU A 11 1.12 -5.11 3.09
CA LEU A 11 0.76 -6.43 3.61
C LEU A 11 1.26 -6.65 5.05
N ARG A 12 2.47 -6.18 5.38
CA ARG A 12 2.99 -6.23 6.76
C ARG A 12 2.19 -5.32 7.69
N ALA A 13 1.81 -4.13 7.23
CA ALA A 13 0.99 -3.21 8.01
C ALA A 13 -0.43 -3.79 8.24
N ALA A 14 -1.05 -4.37 7.21
CA ALA A 14 -2.33 -5.06 7.31
C ALA A 14 -2.27 -6.23 8.30
N ALA A 15 -1.19 -7.02 8.26
CA ALA A 15 -0.96 -8.10 9.24
C ALA A 15 -0.83 -7.55 10.67
N SER A 16 -0.14 -6.42 10.86
CA SER A 16 -0.01 -5.78 12.17
C SER A 16 -1.34 -5.24 12.71
N VAL A 17 -2.19 -4.71 11.83
CA VAL A 17 -3.48 -4.12 12.22
C VAL A 17 -4.53 -5.18 12.52
N THR A 18 -4.54 -6.27 11.75
CA THR A 18 -5.62 -7.28 11.80
C THR A 18 -5.24 -8.53 12.59
N GLY A 19 -3.95 -8.87 12.65
CA GLY A 19 -3.46 -10.16 13.17
C GLY A 19 -3.47 -11.29 12.14
N HIS A 20 -4.00 -11.08 10.94
CA HIS A 20 -4.04 -12.09 9.88
C HIS A 20 -2.73 -12.16 9.10
N ARG A 21 -2.41 -13.34 8.57
CA ARG A 21 -1.18 -13.60 7.80
C ARG A 21 -1.41 -13.88 6.32
N THR A 22 -2.65 -14.11 5.94
CA THR A 22 -3.04 -14.44 4.57
C THR A 22 -4.02 -13.38 4.09
N PHE A 23 -3.70 -12.79 2.94
CA PHE A 23 -4.52 -11.78 2.28
C PHE A 23 -4.69 -12.16 0.83
N VAL A 24 -5.88 -11.91 0.29
CA VAL A 24 -6.17 -11.94 -1.14
C VAL A 24 -6.06 -10.52 -1.65
N LEU A 25 -5.10 -10.29 -2.55
CA LEU A 25 -5.00 -9.04 -3.31
C LEU A 25 -5.98 -9.13 -4.48
N VAL A 26 -6.85 -8.14 -4.58
CA VAL A 26 -7.82 -8.01 -5.68
C VAL A 26 -7.62 -6.68 -6.42
N GLY A 27 -8.38 -6.49 -7.50
CA GLY A 27 -8.35 -5.24 -8.27
C GLY A 27 -7.18 -5.12 -9.26
N SER A 28 -7.02 -3.90 -9.78
CA SER A 28 -6.06 -3.58 -10.85
C SER A 28 -4.61 -3.77 -10.43
N THR A 29 -4.31 -3.58 -9.14
CA THR A 29 -2.95 -3.68 -8.58
C THR A 29 -2.39 -5.11 -8.61
N VAL A 30 -3.23 -6.13 -8.80
CA VAL A 30 -2.78 -7.52 -9.03
C VAL A 30 -1.81 -7.61 -10.23
N VAL A 31 -1.98 -6.75 -11.24
CA VAL A 31 -1.09 -6.68 -12.41
C VAL A 31 0.35 -6.40 -11.99
N LEU A 32 0.59 -5.58 -10.96
CA LEU A 32 1.94 -5.26 -10.46
C LEU A 32 2.69 -6.48 -9.89
N VAL A 33 1.94 -7.45 -9.37
CA VAL A 33 2.47 -8.67 -8.75
C VAL A 33 2.59 -9.80 -9.76
N ARG A 34 1.71 -9.84 -10.78
CA ARG A 34 1.68 -10.93 -11.77
C ARG A 34 2.48 -10.65 -13.03
N CYS A 35 2.57 -9.40 -13.47
CA CYS A 35 3.22 -9.04 -14.73
C CYS A 35 4.64 -8.50 -14.53
N ARG A 36 5.42 -8.53 -15.62
CA ARG A 36 6.73 -7.88 -15.76
C ARG A 36 6.61 -6.81 -16.85
N ASN A 37 7.51 -5.82 -16.85
CA ASN A 37 7.57 -4.74 -17.85
C ASN A 37 6.22 -4.00 -18.03
N ILE A 38 5.64 -3.59 -16.91
CA ILE A 38 4.35 -2.91 -16.89
C ILE A 38 4.54 -1.45 -17.35
N PRO A 39 3.73 -0.96 -18.30
CA PRO A 39 3.73 0.44 -18.72
C PRO A 39 3.61 1.39 -17.53
N ALA A 40 4.34 2.51 -17.56
CA ALA A 40 4.46 3.42 -16.42
C ALA A 40 3.12 4.06 -16.01
N ASP A 41 2.24 4.30 -16.99
CA ASP A 41 0.87 4.78 -16.81
C ASP A 41 -0.02 3.81 -16.02
N MET A 42 0.23 2.50 -16.12
CA MET A 42 -0.47 1.50 -15.29
C MET A 42 0.04 1.46 -13.83
N LEU A 43 1.14 2.13 -13.51
CA LEU A 43 1.71 2.21 -12.14
C LEU A 43 1.13 3.37 -11.31
N LEU A 44 0.18 4.11 -11.88
CA LEU A 44 -0.41 5.31 -11.29
C LEU A 44 -1.47 5.02 -10.22
N THR A 45 -1.87 3.76 -10.02
CA THR A 45 -2.80 3.40 -8.95
C THR A 45 -2.23 3.75 -7.57
N PRO A 46 -2.96 4.53 -6.73
CA PRO A 46 -2.49 4.90 -5.39
C PRO A 46 -2.75 3.81 -4.34
N GLU A 47 -3.61 2.84 -4.66
CA GLU A 47 -4.25 1.94 -3.69
C GLU A 47 -4.08 0.45 -4.04
N ILE A 48 -4.34 -0.38 -3.03
CA ILE A 48 -4.47 -1.82 -3.17
C ILE A 48 -5.73 -2.28 -2.44
N ASP A 49 -6.42 -3.26 -3.01
CA ASP A 49 -7.61 -3.85 -2.40
C ASP A 49 -7.23 -5.19 -1.78
N LEU A 50 -7.49 -5.34 -0.47
CA LEU A 50 -7.18 -6.56 0.27
C LEU A 50 -8.45 -7.16 0.88
N SER A 51 -8.54 -8.48 0.88
CA SER A 51 -9.48 -9.21 1.72
C SER A 51 -8.77 -10.32 2.48
N VAL A 52 -9.33 -10.71 3.62
CA VAL A 52 -8.89 -11.90 4.35
C VAL A 52 -9.84 -13.05 3.99
N PRO A 53 -9.31 -14.19 3.51
CA PRO A 53 -10.15 -15.32 3.12
C PRO A 53 -10.62 -16.10 4.35
N ASP A 54 -11.77 -16.77 4.21
CA ASP A 54 -12.29 -17.80 5.15
C ASP A 54 -12.51 -17.33 6.60
N ILE A 55 -12.96 -16.07 6.78
CA ILE A 55 -13.34 -15.53 8.08
C ILE A 55 -14.82 -15.10 8.09
N PRO A 56 -15.54 -15.27 9.22
CA PRO A 56 -16.93 -14.82 9.34
C PRO A 56 -17.05 -13.30 9.46
N ASP A 57 -16.09 -12.63 10.11
CA ASP A 57 -16.17 -11.21 10.48
C ASP A 57 -15.44 -10.32 9.46
N GLN A 58 -15.79 -10.47 8.17
CA GLN A 58 -15.07 -9.81 7.07
C GLN A 58 -15.18 -8.28 7.11
N GLU A 59 -16.34 -7.76 7.53
CA GLU A 59 -16.61 -6.32 7.64
C GLU A 59 -15.73 -5.68 8.74
N ASP A 60 -15.69 -6.26 9.94
CA ASP A 60 -14.85 -5.75 11.05
C ASP A 60 -13.36 -5.70 10.67
N VAL A 61 -12.88 -6.70 9.92
CA VAL A 61 -11.50 -6.72 9.43
C VAL A 61 -11.27 -5.64 8.37
N SER A 62 -12.24 -5.42 7.49
CA SER A 62 -12.20 -4.34 6.50
C SER A 62 -12.10 -2.98 7.19
N ASP A 63 -12.95 -2.72 8.18
CA ASP A 63 -12.98 -1.46 8.94
C ASP A 63 -11.67 -1.22 9.69
N ARG A 64 -11.07 -2.28 10.24
CA ARG A 64 -9.76 -2.18 10.89
C ARG A 64 -8.66 -1.81 9.89
N ILE A 65 -8.65 -2.43 8.70
CA ILE A 65 -7.67 -2.11 7.65
C ILE A 65 -7.84 -0.65 7.21
N GLU A 66 -9.06 -0.24 6.89
CA GLU A 66 -9.34 1.12 6.40
C GLU A 66 -9.00 2.17 7.47
N GLY A 67 -9.48 1.98 8.71
CA GLY A 67 -9.21 2.92 9.80
C GLY A 67 -7.74 2.94 10.25
N GLY A 68 -7.02 1.83 10.11
CA GLY A 68 -5.64 1.72 10.57
C GLY A 68 -4.59 2.18 9.55
N ILE A 69 -4.78 1.83 8.27
CA ILE A 69 -3.79 2.05 7.21
C ILE A 69 -4.38 2.58 5.89
N GLY A 70 -5.71 2.65 5.79
CA GLY A 70 -6.43 3.20 4.65
C GLY A 70 -6.32 4.73 4.56
N GLN A 71 -7.08 5.31 3.65
CA GLN A 71 -7.00 6.73 3.32
C GLN A 71 -7.35 7.59 4.54
N GLY A 72 -6.58 8.65 4.77
CA GLY A 72 -6.77 9.54 5.93
C GLY A 72 -6.30 8.99 7.28
N SER A 73 -5.85 7.73 7.36
CA SER A 73 -5.21 7.18 8.56
C SER A 73 -3.87 7.89 8.86
N PRO A 74 -3.39 7.88 10.12
CA PRO A 74 -2.05 8.41 10.45
C PRO A 74 -0.93 7.73 9.65
N PHE A 75 -1.08 6.44 9.36
CA PHE A 75 -0.15 5.69 8.51
C PHE A 75 -0.13 6.23 7.09
N HIS A 76 -1.30 6.45 6.49
CA HIS A 76 -1.42 7.02 5.15
C HIS A 76 -0.83 8.43 5.06
N ASN A 77 -1.21 9.30 6.00
CA ASN A 77 -0.76 10.70 6.02
C ASN A 77 0.78 10.80 6.15
N LEU A 78 1.39 9.89 6.92
CA LEU A 78 2.85 9.83 7.04
C LEU A 78 3.52 9.34 5.74
N ASP A 79 2.99 8.31 5.07
CA ASP A 79 3.50 7.88 3.74
C ASP A 79 3.40 9.01 2.72
N GLU A 80 2.32 9.80 2.75
CA GLU A 80 2.15 10.96 1.87
C GLU A 80 3.17 12.07 2.17
N LEU A 81 3.36 12.42 3.45
CA LEU A 81 4.36 13.40 3.85
C LEU A 81 5.77 12.98 3.43
N LEU A 82 6.14 11.72 3.65
CA LEU A 82 7.43 11.19 3.23
C LEU A 82 7.60 11.26 1.71
N ARG A 83 6.56 10.94 0.93
CA ARG A 83 6.60 11.10 -0.54
C ARG A 83 6.84 12.54 -0.96
N ARG A 84 6.17 13.50 -0.31
CA ARG A 84 6.33 14.93 -0.60
C ARG A 84 7.73 15.41 -0.25
N LEU A 85 8.28 14.96 0.88
CA LEU A 85 9.66 15.25 1.28
C LEU A 85 10.69 14.65 0.32
N SER A 86 10.53 13.39 -0.08
CA SER A 86 11.41 12.76 -1.07
C SER A 86 11.35 13.46 -2.42
N PHE A 87 10.16 13.90 -2.86
CA PHE A 87 10.03 14.67 -4.09
C PHE A 87 10.73 16.03 -3.98
N LEU A 88 10.55 16.75 -2.88
CA LEU A 88 11.22 18.02 -2.62
C LEU A 88 12.75 17.84 -2.60
N ALA A 89 13.25 16.84 -1.87
CA ALA A 89 14.66 16.51 -1.80
C ALA A 89 15.25 16.25 -3.20
N ALA A 90 14.57 15.45 -4.02
CA ALA A 90 14.97 15.19 -5.40
C ALA A 90 15.02 16.47 -6.26
N THR A 91 14.03 17.36 -6.12
CA THR A 91 14.03 18.65 -6.85
C THR A 91 15.13 19.62 -6.40
N CYS A 92 15.56 19.52 -5.15
CA CYS A 92 16.64 20.32 -4.58
C CYS A 92 18.04 19.68 -4.74
N GLY A 93 18.14 18.50 -5.37
CA GLY A 93 19.41 17.77 -5.51
C GLY A 93 19.94 17.18 -4.19
N ILE A 94 19.08 17.01 -3.18
CA ILE A 94 19.42 16.40 -1.90
C ILE A 94 19.21 14.88 -2.03
N ASP A 95 20.30 14.13 -1.91
CA ASP A 95 20.26 12.67 -1.87
C ASP A 95 19.77 12.21 -0.50
N VAL A 96 18.57 11.62 -0.47
CA VAL A 96 17.90 11.11 0.75
C VAL A 96 18.06 9.58 0.91
N ASP A 97 18.71 8.92 -0.03
CA ASP A 97 18.98 7.47 -0.01
C ASP A 97 20.41 7.14 0.49
N ARG A 98 21.11 8.11 1.10
CA ARG A 98 22.44 7.95 1.72
C ARG A 98 22.45 8.32 3.20
#